data_AF-A0A8K1D9I8-F1
#
_entry.id   AF-A0A8K1D9I8-F1
#
_cell.length_a   1.000
_cell.length_b   1.000
_cell.length_c   1.000
_cell.angle_alpha   90.00
_cell.angle_beta   90.00
_cell.angle_gamma   90.00
#
_symmetry.space_group_name_H-M   'P 1'
#
loop_
_entity.id
_entity.type
_entity.pdbx_description
1 polymer ?
#
loop_
_entity_poly.entity_id
_entity_poly.type
_entity_poly.pdbx_seq_one_letter_code
_entity_poly.pdbx_strand_id
1 'polypeptide(L)'
;MENTPGQTTVPPAGLNFNRFTEDSLLRHAQFVVEQVESYDEAGDSDEPPVLITPCMRDLIKLAGVTLGKRRAVRRQAIRHPTRIDKDKGPTKATTTKLVYLIFDTFFSEQIEKDEREEDKENATKRRRCGVCEVCQQPECGKCKACQNMVKFGGSGRSKQACLQRRCPNLAVREADEDEEVDDNIPEVPSPKKMLQGRKKKQNKSRISWVGEPVK
;
A
#
# COMPACT_ATOMS: atom_id res chain seq x y z
N MET A 1 -25.92 9.72 -17.67
CA MET A 1 -26.09 9.54 -16.22
C MET A 1 -27.03 8.37 -16.03
N GLU A 2 -26.50 7.16 -16.15
CA GLU A 2 -27.27 5.93 -15.87
C GLU A 2 -26.99 5.54 -14.43
N ASN A 3 -28.02 5.65 -13.59
CA ASN A 3 -28.02 5.10 -12.24
C ASN A 3 -28.13 3.57 -12.36
N THR A 4 -27.05 2.87 -12.03
CA THR A 4 -27.09 1.43 -11.77
C THR A 4 -27.89 1.18 -10.48
N PRO A 5 -28.95 0.35 -10.50
CA PRO A 5 -29.66 -0.01 -9.29
C PRO A 5 -28.78 -0.93 -8.45
N GLY A 6 -28.46 -0.48 -7.24
CA GLY A 6 -27.73 -1.28 -6.25
C GLY A 6 -28.44 -2.61 -6.02
N GLN A 7 -27.69 -3.70 -6.21
CA GLN A 7 -28.16 -5.06 -6.00
C GLN A 7 -28.36 -5.29 -4.49
N THR A 8 -29.53 -4.95 -3.96
CA THR A 8 -29.91 -5.31 -2.58
C THR A 8 -30.05 -6.83 -2.50
N THR A 9 -29.06 -7.48 -1.91
CA THR A 9 -29.04 -8.91 -1.63
C THR A 9 -30.19 -9.25 -0.67
N VAL A 10 -31.23 -9.93 -1.17
CA VAL A 10 -32.26 -10.52 -0.32
C VAL A 10 -31.58 -11.59 0.54
N PRO A 11 -31.74 -11.59 1.88
CA PRO A 11 -31.19 -12.65 2.71
C PRO A 11 -31.72 -14.02 2.25
N PRO A 12 -30.88 -15.08 2.24
CA PRO A 12 -31.30 -16.40 1.78
C PRO A 12 -32.51 -16.88 2.58
N ALA A 13 -33.47 -17.53 1.90
CA ALA A 13 -34.79 -17.91 2.45
C ALA A 13 -34.76 -18.79 3.71
N GLY A 14 -33.59 -19.36 4.06
CA GLY A 14 -33.38 -20.13 5.29
C GLY A 14 -33.04 -19.32 6.54
N LEU A 15 -32.96 -17.98 6.44
CA LEU A 15 -32.76 -17.10 7.59
C LEU A 15 -34.07 -16.41 7.96
N ASN A 16 -34.44 -16.44 9.24
CA ASN A 16 -35.69 -15.88 9.76
C ASN A 16 -35.71 -14.33 9.83
N PHE A 17 -34.93 -13.65 9.00
CA PHE A 17 -34.79 -12.20 9.01
C PHE A 17 -34.95 -11.62 7.61
N ASN A 18 -35.72 -10.54 7.49
CA ASN A 18 -36.05 -9.93 6.20
C ASN A 18 -34.96 -8.99 5.67
N ARG A 19 -33.95 -8.63 6.47
CA ARG A 19 -32.84 -7.77 6.06
C ARG A 19 -31.64 -7.90 6.99
N PHE A 20 -30.44 -7.70 6.46
CA PHE A 20 -29.24 -7.51 7.27
C PHE A 20 -29.17 -6.08 7.81
N THR A 21 -28.63 -5.95 9.02
CA THR A 21 -28.45 -4.69 9.75
C THR A 21 -26.99 -4.54 10.18
N GLU A 22 -26.61 -3.34 10.62
CA GLU A 22 -25.30 -3.09 11.22
C GLU A 22 -25.02 -4.02 12.41
N ASP A 23 -26.00 -4.25 13.28
CA ASP A 23 -25.87 -5.20 14.40
C ASP A 23 -25.55 -6.62 13.93
N SER A 24 -26.14 -7.07 12.83
CA SER A 24 -25.83 -8.38 12.25
C SER A 24 -24.38 -8.47 11.78
N LEU A 25 -23.82 -7.37 11.27
CA LEU A 25 -22.41 -7.32 10.86
C LEU A 25 -21.49 -7.30 12.09
N LEU A 26 -21.75 -6.43 13.08
CA LEU A 26 -20.95 -6.31 14.29
C LEU A 26 -20.94 -7.62 15.12
N ARG A 27 -22.09 -8.29 15.23
CA ARG A 27 -22.25 -9.59 15.92
C ARG A 27 -21.39 -10.70 15.31
N HIS A 28 -21.18 -10.65 14.00
CA HIS A 28 -20.43 -11.66 13.25
C HIS A 28 -19.09 -11.14 12.71
N ALA A 29 -18.64 -9.97 13.17
CA ALA A 29 -17.47 -9.28 12.63
C ALA A 29 -16.21 -10.15 12.68
N GLN A 30 -15.98 -10.88 13.77
CA GLN A 30 -14.84 -11.78 13.89
C GLN A 30 -14.81 -12.84 12.76
N PHE A 31 -15.96 -13.44 12.44
CA PHE A 31 -16.05 -14.42 11.36
C PHE A 31 -15.90 -13.76 9.99
N VAL A 32 -16.56 -12.62 9.77
CA VAL A 32 -16.47 -11.88 8.50
C VAL A 32 -15.02 -11.49 8.20
N VAL A 33 -14.31 -10.94 9.17
CA VAL A 33 -12.90 -10.55 9.04
C VAL A 33 -12.01 -11.78 8.82
N GLU A 34 -12.22 -12.88 9.55
CA GLU A 34 -11.49 -14.14 9.31
C GLU A 34 -11.66 -14.64 7.85
N GLN A 35 -12.84 -14.51 7.27
CA GLN A 35 -13.08 -14.87 5.87
C GLN A 35 -12.37 -13.93 4.89
N VAL A 36 -12.28 -12.63 5.20
CA VAL A 36 -11.52 -11.66 4.40
C VAL A 36 -10.01 -11.92 4.50
N GLU A 37 -9.47 -12.20 5.70
CA GLU A 37 -8.07 -12.59 5.87
C GLU A 37 -7.73 -13.85 5.06
N SER A 38 -8.64 -14.84 5.02
CA SER A 38 -8.45 -16.06 4.21
C SER A 38 -8.51 -15.79 2.71
N TYR A 39 -9.29 -14.80 2.28
CA TYR A 39 -9.33 -14.38 0.87
C TYR A 39 -8.00 -13.73 0.47
N ASP A 40 -7.48 -12.83 1.31
CA ASP A 40 -6.19 -12.16 1.09
C ASP A 40 -5.01 -13.14 1.09
N GLU A 41 -5.03 -14.20 1.92
CA GLU A 41 -3.99 -15.23 1.91
C GLU A 41 -3.96 -16.05 0.59
N ALA A 42 -5.11 -16.15 -0.10
CA ALA A 42 -5.23 -16.84 -1.38
C ALA A 42 -4.98 -15.93 -2.60
N GLY A 43 -4.95 -14.61 -2.42
CA GLY A 43 -4.76 -13.62 -3.47
C GLY A 43 -3.34 -13.57 -4.05
N ASP A 44 -3.18 -12.86 -5.16
CA ASP A 44 -1.88 -12.61 -5.79
C ASP A 44 -1.03 -11.65 -4.93
N SER A 45 0.31 -11.74 -5.03
CA SER A 45 1.22 -10.96 -4.19
C SER A 45 1.20 -9.45 -4.42
N ASP A 46 0.65 -9.03 -5.55
CA ASP A 46 0.77 -7.68 -6.11
C ASP A 46 -0.51 -6.85 -5.87
N GLU A 47 -1.56 -7.47 -5.31
CA GLU A 47 -2.80 -6.80 -4.93
C GLU A 47 -2.76 -6.40 -3.44
N PRO A 48 -3.16 -5.17 -3.09
CA PRO A 48 -3.27 -4.79 -1.69
C PRO A 48 -4.34 -5.65 -0.97
N PRO A 49 -4.10 -6.09 0.28
CA PRO A 49 -5.08 -6.88 1.02
C PRO A 49 -6.41 -6.14 1.18
N VAL A 50 -7.54 -6.80 0.99
CA VAL A 50 -8.88 -6.24 1.25
C VAL A 50 -9.01 -5.83 2.73
N LEU A 51 -8.31 -6.53 3.63
CA LEU A 51 -8.26 -6.23 5.06
C LEU A 51 -7.85 -4.78 5.38
N ILE A 52 -7.01 -4.15 4.56
CA ILE A 52 -6.53 -2.77 4.81
C ILE A 52 -7.46 -1.68 4.27
N THR A 53 -8.58 -2.05 3.64
CA THR A 53 -9.57 -1.07 3.18
C THR A 53 -10.20 -0.31 4.36
N PRO A 54 -10.54 0.98 4.22
CA PRO A 54 -11.04 1.80 5.32
C PRO A 54 -12.23 1.17 6.07
N CYS A 55 -13.21 0.65 5.34
CA CYS A 55 -14.40 0.02 5.95
C CYS A 55 -14.07 -1.24 6.77
N MET A 56 -13.06 -2.01 6.36
CA MET A 56 -12.61 -3.19 7.11
C MET A 56 -11.81 -2.78 8.33
N ARG A 57 -10.91 -1.78 8.23
CA ARG A 57 -10.17 -1.24 9.39
C ARG A 57 -11.13 -0.69 10.44
N ASP A 58 -12.18 0.04 10.02
CA ASP A 58 -13.23 0.54 10.90
C ASP A 58 -14.00 -0.60 11.56
N LEU A 59 -14.42 -1.62 10.80
CA LEU A 59 -15.12 -2.79 11.37
C LEU A 59 -14.26 -3.51 12.42
N ILE A 60 -12.96 -3.69 12.15
CA ILE A 60 -12.02 -4.31 13.08
C ILE A 60 -11.92 -3.52 14.38
N LYS A 61 -11.77 -2.19 14.29
CA LYS A 61 -11.68 -1.29 15.44
C LYS A 61 -13.00 -1.24 16.23
N LEU A 62 -14.13 -1.11 15.56
CA LEU A 62 -15.46 -0.98 16.18
C LEU A 62 -15.89 -2.25 16.90
N ALA A 63 -15.67 -3.43 16.30
CA ALA A 63 -16.10 -4.70 16.87
C ALA A 63 -15.02 -5.38 17.75
N GLY A 64 -13.81 -4.79 17.87
CA GLY A 64 -12.71 -5.36 18.66
C GLY A 64 -12.21 -6.70 18.13
N VAL A 65 -12.14 -6.83 16.80
CA VAL A 65 -11.79 -8.10 16.14
C VAL A 65 -10.32 -8.45 16.36
N THR A 66 -10.08 -9.73 16.66
CA THR A 66 -8.73 -10.28 16.79
C THR A 66 -8.20 -10.80 15.45
N LEU A 67 -7.09 -10.24 14.97
CA LEU A 67 -6.48 -10.60 13.69
C LEU A 67 -5.40 -11.68 13.80
N GLY A 68 -5.16 -12.37 12.68
CA GLY A 68 -4.04 -13.29 12.54
C GLY A 68 -4.17 -14.59 13.33
N LYS A 69 -5.41 -15.09 13.46
CA LYS A 69 -5.70 -16.45 13.95
C LYS A 69 -5.83 -17.39 12.75
N ARG A 70 -5.04 -18.47 12.70
CA ARG A 70 -5.25 -19.55 11.73
C ARG A 70 -6.21 -20.56 12.33
N ARG A 71 -7.50 -20.35 12.13
CA ARG A 71 -8.43 -21.49 12.20
C ARG A 71 -8.14 -22.36 10.99
N ALA A 72 -7.98 -23.66 11.22
CA ALA A 72 -8.03 -24.66 10.15
C ALA A 72 -9.45 -24.64 9.57
N VAL A 73 -9.75 -23.65 8.74
CA VAL A 73 -11.01 -23.60 8.00
C VAL A 73 -11.05 -24.90 7.21
N ARG A 74 -12.06 -25.71 7.53
CA ARG A 74 -12.37 -26.95 6.84
C ARG A 74 -12.26 -26.62 5.36
N ARG A 75 -11.30 -27.25 4.68
CA ARG A 75 -11.08 -27.11 3.23
C ARG A 75 -12.26 -27.70 2.46
N GLN A 76 -13.48 -27.22 2.69
CA GLN A 76 -14.52 -27.24 1.68
C GLN A 76 -14.21 -26.07 0.78
N ALA A 77 -13.17 -26.26 -0.03
CA ALA A 77 -12.97 -25.45 -1.19
C ALA A 77 -14.20 -25.72 -2.07
N ILE A 78 -15.23 -24.90 -1.94
CA ILE A 78 -16.19 -24.70 -3.02
C ILE A 78 -15.36 -24.00 -4.11
N ARG A 79 -14.56 -24.81 -4.80
CA ARG A 79 -13.88 -24.41 -6.03
C ARG A 79 -14.99 -24.34 -7.06
N HIS A 80 -15.66 -23.20 -7.16
CA HIS A 80 -16.16 -22.82 -8.45
C HIS A 80 -14.94 -22.36 -9.24
N PRO A 81 -14.53 -23.08 -10.31
CA PRO A 81 -13.49 -22.61 -11.19
C PRO A 81 -14.08 -21.47 -12.01
N THR A 82 -14.24 -20.30 -11.41
CA THR A 82 -14.41 -19.08 -12.19
C THR A 82 -13.01 -18.67 -12.60
N ARG A 83 -12.50 -19.30 -13.67
CA ARG A 83 -11.57 -18.60 -14.56
C ARG A 83 -12.36 -17.42 -15.11
N ILE A 84 -12.42 -16.36 -14.33
CA ILE A 84 -12.70 -15.03 -14.85
C ILE A 84 -11.39 -14.71 -15.56
N ASP A 85 -11.40 -14.78 -16.88
CA ASP A 85 -10.34 -14.15 -17.67
C ASP A 85 -10.17 -12.76 -17.09
N LYS A 86 -8.99 -12.46 -16.54
CA LYS A 86 -8.68 -11.17 -15.91
C LYS A 86 -9.10 -10.09 -16.91
N ASP A 87 -10.25 -9.46 -16.68
CA ASP A 87 -10.65 -8.29 -17.43
C ASP A 87 -9.47 -7.34 -17.32
N LYS A 88 -9.02 -6.87 -18.48
CA LYS A 88 -7.85 -5.99 -18.63
C LYS A 88 -7.96 -4.95 -17.52
N GLY A 89 -6.92 -4.89 -16.67
CA GLY A 89 -6.88 -3.99 -15.53
C GLY A 89 -7.28 -2.57 -15.93
N PRO A 90 -7.65 -1.72 -14.95
CA PRO A 90 -8.17 -0.38 -15.22
C PRO A 90 -7.36 0.31 -16.33
N THR A 91 -8.08 0.86 -17.32
CA THR A 91 -7.46 1.43 -18.52
C THR A 91 -6.38 2.43 -18.14
N LYS A 92 -5.19 2.31 -18.74
CA LYS A 92 -4.13 3.32 -18.59
C LYS A 92 -4.67 4.71 -18.94
N ALA A 93 -4.24 5.73 -18.21
CA ALA A 93 -4.63 7.10 -18.49
C ALA A 93 -4.23 7.48 -19.94
N THR A 94 -5.17 8.07 -20.68
CA THR A 94 -4.87 8.66 -21.99
C THR A 94 -4.10 9.96 -21.77
N THR A 95 -2.77 9.91 -21.88
CA THR A 95 -1.89 11.07 -21.72
C THR A 95 -1.49 11.65 -23.07
N THR A 96 -1.28 12.97 -23.14
CA THR A 96 -0.57 13.57 -24.28
C THR A 96 0.90 13.14 -24.28
N LYS A 97 1.59 13.24 -25.42
CA LYS A 97 3.03 12.89 -25.52
C LYS A 97 3.89 13.66 -24.52
N LEU A 98 3.60 14.95 -24.32
CA LEU A 98 4.34 15.78 -23.37
C LEU A 98 4.15 15.29 -21.93
N VAL A 99 2.91 14.99 -21.54
CA VAL A 99 2.62 14.46 -20.20
C VAL A 99 3.30 13.10 -20.02
N TYR A 100 3.18 12.19 -20.98
CA TYR A 100 3.86 10.89 -20.93
C TYR A 100 5.37 11.03 -20.71
N LEU A 101 6.04 11.89 -21.48
CA LEU A 101 7.49 12.08 -21.39
C LEU A 101 7.91 12.72 -20.07
N ILE A 102 7.12 13.64 -19.52
CA ILE A 102 7.40 14.20 -18.20
C ILE A 102 7.38 13.08 -17.17
N PHE A 103 6.30 12.30 -17.09
CA PHE A 103 6.23 11.21 -16.11
C PHE A 103 7.31 10.14 -16.36
N ASP A 104 7.58 9.74 -17.60
CA ASP A 104 8.62 8.75 -17.91
C ASP A 104 10.03 9.21 -17.49
N THR A 105 10.37 10.49 -17.71
CA THR A 105 11.67 11.05 -17.31
C THR A 105 11.83 11.24 -15.81
N PHE A 106 10.76 11.63 -15.09
CA PHE A 106 10.82 11.79 -13.63
C PHE A 106 10.83 10.45 -12.90
N PHE A 107 10.06 9.45 -13.37
CA PHE A 107 9.93 8.16 -12.69
C PHE A 107 10.98 7.13 -13.09
N SER A 108 11.65 7.26 -14.24
CA SER A 108 12.72 6.33 -14.65
C SER A 108 13.89 6.28 -13.67
N GLU A 109 14.21 7.38 -12.99
CA GLU A 109 15.26 7.44 -11.96
C GLU A 109 14.77 7.04 -10.55
N GLN A 110 13.45 6.97 -10.33
CA GLN A 110 12.84 6.70 -9.02
C GLN A 110 12.41 5.23 -8.86
N ILE A 111 12.21 4.49 -9.96
CA ILE A 111 11.73 3.09 -9.93
C ILE A 111 12.80 2.10 -9.43
N GLU A 112 14.09 2.40 -9.60
CA GLU A 112 15.20 1.48 -9.22
C GLU A 112 15.77 1.71 -7.82
N LYS A 113 15.52 2.88 -7.21
CA LYS A 113 15.96 3.14 -5.83
C LYS A 113 14.99 2.44 -4.87
N ASP A 114 15.40 1.29 -4.36
CA ASP A 114 14.95 0.78 -3.07
C ASP A 114 15.00 1.97 -2.08
N GLU A 115 13.84 2.48 -1.63
CA GLU A 115 13.68 3.56 -0.63
C GLU A 115 14.42 3.27 0.70
N ARG A 116 15.06 2.10 0.82
CA ARG A 116 15.76 1.60 2.00
C ARG A 116 17.17 2.16 2.21
N GLU A 117 17.77 2.85 1.22
CA GLU A 117 19.15 3.36 1.36
C GLU A 117 19.23 4.78 1.93
N GLU A 118 18.17 5.60 1.86
CA GLU A 118 18.18 6.98 2.42
C GLU A 118 17.59 7.08 3.84
N ASP A 119 16.76 6.13 4.30
CA ASP A 119 16.18 6.12 5.66
C ASP A 119 17.10 5.48 6.73
N LYS A 120 18.38 5.83 6.75
CA LYS A 120 19.36 5.27 7.71
C LYS A 120 19.44 6.00 9.05
N GLU A 121 18.76 7.11 9.25
CA GLU A 121 18.82 7.85 10.52
C GLU A 121 17.41 8.11 11.09
N ASN A 122 17.01 7.25 12.04
CA ASN A 122 15.99 7.49 13.07
C ASN A 122 14.48 7.44 12.75
N ALA A 123 14.04 6.87 11.62
CA ALA A 123 12.66 6.38 11.56
C ALA A 123 12.55 5.06 12.34
N THR A 124 11.79 5.05 13.44
CA THR A 124 11.53 3.84 14.24
C THR A 124 10.81 2.81 13.37
N LYS A 125 11.56 1.93 12.70
CA LYS A 125 11.00 0.97 11.74
C LYS A 125 9.83 0.20 12.37
N ARG A 126 8.67 0.29 11.71
CA ARG A 126 7.44 -0.40 12.12
C ARG A 126 7.73 -1.88 12.29
N ARG A 127 7.35 -2.44 13.46
CA ARG A 127 7.60 -3.85 13.81
C ARG A 127 6.30 -4.62 13.82
N ARG A 128 6.39 -5.89 13.39
CA ARG A 128 5.33 -6.88 13.54
C ARG A 128 4.89 -6.97 15.01
N CYS A 129 3.62 -7.32 15.25
CA CYS A 129 3.10 -7.43 16.60
C CYS A 129 3.79 -8.52 17.44
N GLY A 130 4.32 -9.58 16.82
CA GLY A 130 5.02 -10.68 17.51
C GLY A 130 4.10 -11.64 18.28
N VAL A 131 2.84 -11.28 18.51
CA VAL A 131 1.91 -12.03 19.38
C VAL A 131 0.81 -12.79 18.63
N CYS A 132 0.48 -12.43 17.39
CA CYS A 132 -0.52 -13.18 16.63
C CYS A 132 0.04 -14.51 16.11
N GLU A 133 -0.83 -15.49 15.86
CA GLU A 133 -0.41 -16.83 15.44
C GLU A 133 0.43 -16.78 14.16
N VAL A 134 0.06 -15.92 13.21
CA VAL A 134 0.81 -15.68 11.97
C VAL A 134 2.24 -15.20 12.21
N CYS A 135 2.46 -14.34 13.22
CA CYS A 135 3.81 -13.90 13.59
C CYS A 135 4.63 -15.03 14.23
N GLN A 136 4.00 -15.86 15.05
CA GLN A 136 4.64 -16.95 15.78
C GLN A 136 4.95 -18.16 14.89
N GLN A 137 4.33 -18.27 13.72
CA GLN A 137 4.62 -19.35 12.78
C GLN A 137 6.10 -19.41 12.37
N PRO A 138 6.64 -20.61 12.10
CA PRO A 138 7.91 -20.74 11.42
C PRO A 138 7.79 -20.27 9.97
N GLU A 139 8.94 -19.98 9.36
CA GLU A 139 8.97 -19.67 7.94
C GLU A 139 8.66 -20.91 7.11
N CYS A 140 7.86 -20.76 6.05
CA CYS A 140 7.34 -21.92 5.32
C CYS A 140 8.37 -22.63 4.43
N GLY A 141 9.54 -22.02 4.18
CA GLY A 141 10.59 -22.53 3.29
C GLY A 141 10.23 -22.61 1.78
N LYS A 142 8.97 -22.38 1.40
CA LYS A 142 8.47 -22.67 0.04
C LYS A 142 8.07 -21.45 -0.78
N CYS A 143 7.77 -20.31 -0.15
CA CYS A 143 7.36 -19.10 -0.87
C CYS A 143 8.55 -18.37 -1.51
N LYS A 144 8.29 -17.51 -2.50
CA LYS A 144 9.32 -16.71 -3.21
C LYS A 144 10.25 -15.95 -2.26
N ALA A 145 9.67 -15.36 -1.19
CA ALA A 145 10.45 -14.66 -0.17
C ALA A 145 11.38 -15.61 0.61
N CYS A 146 10.87 -16.76 1.06
CA CYS A 146 11.69 -17.77 1.72
C CYS A 146 12.80 -18.29 0.82
N GLN A 147 12.50 -18.59 -0.45
CA GLN A 147 13.49 -19.05 -1.42
C GLN A 147 14.60 -18.03 -1.67
N ASN A 148 14.36 -16.72 -1.46
CA ASN A 148 15.39 -15.70 -1.54
C ASN A 148 16.28 -15.61 -0.29
N MET A 149 15.87 -16.17 0.85
CA MET A 149 16.67 -16.10 2.08
C MET A 149 17.90 -17.00 2.00
N VAL A 150 19.02 -16.52 2.54
CA VAL A 150 20.33 -17.23 2.51
C VAL A 150 20.23 -18.63 3.11
N LYS A 151 19.52 -18.80 4.22
CA LYS A 151 19.34 -20.11 4.89
C LYS A 151 18.51 -21.13 4.08
N PHE A 152 17.80 -20.68 3.05
CA PHE A 152 17.10 -21.54 2.10
C PHE A 152 17.78 -21.54 0.71
N GLY A 153 19.02 -21.07 0.62
CA GLY A 153 19.83 -21.10 -0.61
C GLY A 153 19.66 -19.91 -1.54
N GLY A 154 18.97 -18.84 -1.12
CA GLY A 154 18.74 -17.65 -1.93
C GLY A 154 19.83 -16.59 -1.82
N SER A 155 19.73 -15.55 -2.66
CA SER A 155 20.72 -14.46 -2.74
C SER A 155 20.72 -13.49 -1.55
N GLY A 156 19.66 -13.47 -0.75
CA GLY A 156 19.50 -12.57 0.39
C GLY A 156 19.31 -11.10 0.04
N ARG A 157 19.27 -10.75 -1.25
CA ARG A 157 19.22 -9.34 -1.71
C ARG A 157 17.88 -8.66 -1.40
N SER A 158 16.76 -9.39 -1.49
CA SER A 158 15.43 -8.77 -1.30
C SER A 158 15.14 -8.43 0.16
N LYS A 159 15.76 -9.13 1.12
CA LYS A 159 15.53 -9.01 2.57
C LYS A 159 14.05 -9.07 2.97
N GLN A 160 13.21 -9.71 2.15
CA GLN A 160 11.78 -9.84 2.41
C GLN A 160 11.53 -11.01 3.35
N ALA A 161 10.57 -10.84 4.25
CA ALA A 161 10.17 -11.90 5.17
C ALA A 161 9.17 -12.86 4.50
N CYS A 162 9.02 -14.04 5.09
CA CYS A 162 8.11 -15.08 4.62
C CYS A 162 6.68 -14.54 4.38
N LEU A 163 6.11 -14.79 3.19
CA LEU A 163 4.77 -14.36 2.81
C LEU A 163 3.71 -14.90 3.78
N GLN A 164 3.88 -16.14 4.23
CA GLN A 164 3.01 -16.82 5.19
C GLN A 164 3.17 -16.32 6.65
N ARG A 165 4.00 -15.28 6.85
CA ARG A 165 4.21 -14.61 8.14
C ARG A 165 3.97 -13.09 8.03
N ARG A 166 3.25 -12.63 6.99
CA ARG A 166 2.84 -11.21 6.89
C ARG A 166 1.86 -10.92 8.03
N CYS A 167 2.16 -9.90 8.84
CA CYS A 167 1.41 -9.64 10.06
C CYS A 167 0.18 -8.76 9.72
N PRO A 168 -1.06 -9.24 9.92
CA PRO A 168 -2.24 -8.43 9.63
C PRO A 168 -2.34 -7.20 10.54
N ASN A 169 -1.92 -7.32 11.81
CA ASN A 169 -1.86 -6.18 12.73
C ASN A 169 -0.85 -5.11 12.29
N LEU A 170 0.26 -5.50 11.62
CA LEU A 170 1.21 -4.54 11.08
C LEU A 170 0.60 -3.83 9.86
N ALA A 171 -0.06 -4.59 8.97
CA ALA A 171 -0.68 -4.04 7.77
C ALA A 171 -1.79 -3.01 8.09
N VAL A 172 -2.65 -3.30 9.07
CA VAL A 172 -3.70 -2.35 9.50
C VAL A 172 -3.08 -1.09 10.10
N ARG A 173 -2.04 -1.22 10.93
CA ARG A 173 -1.34 -0.07 11.51
C ARG A 173 -0.62 0.78 10.48
N GLU A 174 0.07 0.15 9.53
CA GLU A 174 0.73 0.86 8.42
C GLU A 174 -0.30 1.67 7.63
N ALA A 175 -1.43 1.06 7.28
CA ALA A 175 -2.48 1.73 6.53
C ALA A 175 -3.17 2.86 7.30
N ASP A 176 -3.26 2.78 8.64
CA ASP A 176 -3.75 3.87 9.47
C ASP A 176 -2.75 5.04 9.53
N GLU A 177 -1.47 4.73 9.76
CA GLU A 177 -0.40 5.73 9.87
C GLU A 177 -0.16 6.45 8.52
N ASP A 178 -0.32 5.77 7.39
CA ASP A 178 -0.16 6.37 6.05
C ASP A 178 -1.30 7.36 5.69
N GLU A 179 -2.44 7.32 6.39
CA GLU A 179 -3.53 8.31 6.28
C GLU A 179 -3.36 9.51 7.23
N GLU A 180 -2.48 9.42 8.23
CA GLU A 180 -2.18 10.53 9.14
C GLU A 180 -1.22 11.52 8.47
N VAL A 181 -1.70 12.73 8.18
CA VAL A 181 -0.88 13.83 7.69
C VAL A 181 -0.22 14.51 8.90
N ASP A 182 1.12 14.47 8.99
CA ASP A 182 1.84 15.23 10.03
C ASP A 182 1.86 16.72 9.68
N ASP A 183 0.75 17.39 10.01
CA ASP A 183 0.59 18.83 9.82
C ASP A 183 1.37 19.65 10.87
N ASN A 184 2.00 19.02 11.88
CA ASN A 184 2.82 19.69 12.88
C ASN A 184 4.25 19.94 12.38
N ILE A 185 4.36 20.59 11.22
CA ILE A 185 5.65 21.08 10.73
C ILE A 185 6.06 22.28 11.61
N PRO A 186 7.21 22.22 12.32
CA PRO A 186 7.72 23.37 13.06
C PRO A 186 7.84 24.56 12.12
N GLU A 187 7.56 25.78 12.60
CA GLU A 187 7.59 27.00 11.78
C GLU A 187 8.95 27.15 11.08
N VAL A 188 9.03 26.70 9.83
CA VAL A 188 10.25 26.76 9.03
C VAL A 188 10.41 28.20 8.52
N PRO A 189 11.59 28.82 8.66
CA PRO A 189 11.79 30.18 8.17
C PRO A 189 11.51 30.24 6.67
N SER A 190 10.77 31.26 6.24
CA SER A 190 10.42 31.49 4.83
C SER A 190 11.65 31.35 3.93
N PRO A 191 11.52 30.75 2.73
CA PRO A 191 12.62 30.64 1.78
C PRO A 191 13.27 32.01 1.54
N LYS A 192 14.57 32.14 1.85
CA LYS A 192 15.33 33.36 1.61
C LYS A 192 15.41 33.62 0.10
N LYS A 193 15.36 34.89 -0.33
CA LYS A 193 15.49 35.21 -1.76
C LYS A 193 16.87 34.74 -2.27
N MET A 194 16.88 33.88 -3.29
CA MET A 194 18.06 33.19 -3.81
C MET A 194 19.20 34.11 -4.29
N LEU A 195 18.93 35.39 -4.58
CA LEU A 195 19.89 36.33 -5.16
C LEU A 195 20.41 37.42 -4.21
N GLN A 196 20.26 37.24 -2.89
CA GLN A 196 20.76 38.22 -1.90
C GLN A 196 22.28 38.16 -1.67
N GLY A 197 22.99 37.20 -2.28
CA GLY A 197 24.44 37.09 -2.18
C GLY A 197 25.18 38.14 -3.03
N ARG A 198 26.31 38.64 -2.52
CA ARG A 198 27.23 39.48 -3.30
C ARG A 198 27.73 38.69 -4.52
N LYS A 199 27.43 39.17 -5.73
CA LYS A 199 27.94 38.60 -6.98
C LYS A 199 29.43 38.94 -7.14
N LYS A 200 30.23 37.94 -7.50
CA LYS A 200 31.66 38.12 -7.77
C LYS A 200 31.85 38.90 -9.07
N LYS A 201 32.60 40.02 -9.01
CA LYS A 201 32.94 40.81 -10.21
C LYS A 201 33.86 39.97 -11.10
N GLN A 202 33.43 39.72 -12.34
CA GLN A 202 34.21 39.01 -13.34
C GLN A 202 35.23 39.97 -13.96
N ASN A 203 36.49 39.55 -14.07
CA ASN A 203 37.54 40.34 -14.69
C ASN A 203 37.57 40.05 -16.20
N LYS A 204 36.75 40.78 -16.96
CA LYS A 204 36.70 40.65 -18.43
C LYS A 204 37.70 41.63 -19.05
N SER A 205 38.57 41.12 -19.92
CA SER A 205 39.65 41.88 -20.56
C SER A 205 39.15 42.97 -21.52
N ARG A 206 37.98 42.81 -22.14
CA ARG A 206 37.35 43.82 -23.00
C ARG A 206 35.84 43.64 -23.05
N ILE A 207 35.10 44.71 -22.79
CA ILE A 207 33.65 44.79 -22.99
C ILE A 207 33.40 46.03 -23.84
N SER A 208 32.79 45.87 -25.01
CA SER A 208 32.47 46.97 -25.92
C SER A 208 31.10 46.75 -26.56
N TRP A 209 30.32 47.82 -26.70
CA TRP A 209 29.07 47.80 -27.46
C TRP A 209 29.35 47.62 -28.94
N VAL A 210 28.42 46.96 -29.65
CA VAL A 210 28.47 46.77 -31.10
C VAL A 210 27.19 47.39 -31.68
N GLY A 211 27.36 48.23 -32.70
CA GLY A 211 26.28 48.96 -33.35
C GLY A 211 26.10 50.40 -32.83
N GLU A 212 25.16 51.11 -33.43
CA GLU A 212 24.77 52.45 -33.03
C GLU A 212 23.72 52.41 -31.91
N PRO A 213 23.67 53.41 -31.01
CA PRO A 213 22.65 53.47 -29.97
C PRO A 213 21.25 53.55 -30.58
N VAL A 214 20.34 52.70 -30.10
CA VAL A 214 18.92 52.74 -30.48
C VAL A 214 18.29 53.98 -29.84
N LYS A 215 17.69 54.84 -30.67
CA LYS A 215 16.88 56.00 -30.23
C LYS A 215 15.50 55.58 -29.77
#